data_AF-A0A656QEK7-F1
#
_entry.id   AF-A0A656QEK7-F1
#
_cell.length_a   1.000
_cell.length_b   1.000
_cell.length_c   1.000
_cell.angle_alpha   90.00
_cell.angle_beta   90.00
_cell.angle_gamma   90.00
#
_symmetry.space_group_name_H-M   'P 1'
#
loop_
_entity.id
_entity.type
_entity.pdbx_description
1 polymer ?
#
loop_
_entity_poly.entity_id
_entity_poly.type
_entity_poly.pdbx_seq_one_letter_code
_entity_poly.pdbx_strand_id
1 'polypeptide(L)'
;MTYCVGMCVDEGLVFLSDTRTNAGVDHVSAARKMAVFEQPGERVLVLLAAGNLALTQAVTHLLVEPSDPNAPTLYSVQTMAEAARIVGDAVREVHRRDALSLAEFSVDFNCSFILGGQIFGQPPRLFMIYAAGNFIESTRVSPYFQIGESKYGKPIIDRVITPSSPLDEAAKCALISMDSTLRSNLSVGLPLDLLVYEKDSLRVTRFATLDNNSAYYQMINKTWGERLRQLFGEIPNPSWTELDNVPLRPRETRSTVPRLVIGDLPCPGAPAQTLAQDVESNGNAPHQ
;
A
#
# COMPACT_ATOMS: atom_id res chain seq x y z
N MET A 1 -5.73 0.84 -1.02
CA MET A 1 -5.92 2.24 -0.58
C MET A 1 -5.34 2.43 0.82
N THR A 2 -4.04 2.21 0.97
CA THR A 2 -3.31 2.33 2.25
C THR A 2 -1.82 2.27 1.95
N TYR A 3 -0.98 3.02 2.68
CA TYR A 3 0.44 2.72 2.81
C TYR A 3 0.87 2.90 4.27
N CYS A 4 1.49 1.86 4.82
CA CYS A 4 2.15 1.93 6.12
C CYS A 4 3.55 1.32 6.05
N VAL A 5 4.46 1.84 6.88
CA VAL A 5 5.83 1.35 7.01
C VAL A 5 6.24 1.32 8.48
N GLY A 6 6.89 0.24 8.87
CA GLY A 6 7.58 0.10 10.15
C GLY A 6 9.05 -0.18 9.91
N MET A 7 9.94 0.48 10.64
CA MET A 7 11.40 0.31 10.58
C MET A 7 11.93 -0.03 11.97
N CYS A 8 12.92 -0.92 12.02
CA CYS A 8 13.59 -1.40 13.21
C CYS A 8 15.10 -1.20 13.04
N VAL A 9 15.63 -0.21 13.74
CA VAL A 9 17.07 0.13 13.76
C VAL A 9 17.63 -0.09 15.16
N ASP A 10 18.96 -0.08 15.30
CA ASP A 10 19.65 -0.37 16.56
C ASP A 10 19.23 0.61 17.68
N GLU A 11 18.87 1.87 17.33
CA GLU A 11 18.38 2.91 18.25
C GLU A 11 16.89 2.78 18.64
N GLY A 12 16.08 1.99 17.93
CA GLY A 12 14.65 1.86 18.21
C GLY A 12 13.78 1.59 16.97
N LEU A 13 12.56 2.13 16.98
CA LEU A 13 11.54 1.86 15.96
C LEU A 13 10.96 3.16 15.37
N VAL A 14 10.61 3.12 14.09
CA VAL A 14 9.89 4.20 13.40
C VAL A 14 8.66 3.62 12.72
N PHE A 15 7.51 4.26 12.92
CA PHE A 15 6.24 3.88 12.31
C PHE A 15 5.63 5.07 11.58
N LEU A 16 5.16 4.84 10.35
CA LEU A 16 4.44 5.84 9.58
C LEU A 16 3.24 5.18 8.89
N SER A 17 2.07 5.79 9.01
CA SER A 17 0.86 5.35 8.32
C SER A 17 0.11 6.52 7.71
N ASP A 18 -0.41 6.34 6.49
CA ASP A 18 -1.40 7.25 5.92
C ASP A 18 -2.80 7.00 6.51
N THR A 19 -3.77 7.89 6.26
CA THR A 19 -5.14 7.75 6.82
C THR A 19 -6.23 7.64 5.76
N ARG A 20 -5.94 7.96 4.49
CA ARG A 20 -6.93 7.80 3.41
C ARG A 20 -7.36 6.34 3.28
N THR A 21 -8.66 6.10 3.27
CA THR A 21 -9.21 4.74 3.22
C THR A 21 -10.39 4.69 2.27
N ASN A 22 -10.55 3.53 1.61
CA ASN A 22 -11.75 3.23 0.84
C ASN A 22 -12.79 2.57 1.76
N ALA A 23 -13.92 3.22 1.95
CA ALA A 23 -15.07 2.67 2.69
C ALA A 23 -16.22 2.23 1.78
N GLY A 24 -16.03 2.26 0.45
CA GLY A 24 -17.03 1.86 -0.55
C GLY A 24 -16.85 2.62 -1.87
N VAL A 25 -17.63 2.24 -2.89
CA VAL A 25 -17.69 3.00 -4.15
C VAL A 25 -18.05 4.46 -3.83
N ASP A 26 -17.21 5.40 -4.26
CA ASP A 26 -17.28 6.84 -3.99
C ASP A 26 -17.16 7.29 -2.53
N HIS A 27 -16.89 6.39 -1.59
CA HIS A 27 -16.65 6.72 -0.18
C HIS A 27 -15.16 6.66 0.17
N VAL A 28 -14.46 7.75 -0.13
CA VAL A 28 -13.09 7.97 0.36
C VAL A 28 -13.15 8.76 1.65
N SER A 29 -12.79 8.13 2.76
CA SER A 29 -12.76 8.76 4.09
C SER A 29 -11.35 8.74 4.68
N ALA A 30 -11.17 9.41 5.82
CA ALA A 30 -9.96 9.31 6.63
C ALA A 30 -10.23 8.41 7.83
N ALA A 31 -9.43 7.35 7.99
CA ALA A 31 -9.44 6.46 9.15
C ALA A 31 -8.01 6.30 9.66
N ARG A 32 -7.83 6.39 10.97
CA ARG A 32 -6.53 6.16 11.60
C ARG A 32 -6.13 4.70 11.42
N LYS A 33 -4.90 4.48 10.95
CA LYS A 33 -4.34 3.15 10.67
C LYS A 33 -3.23 2.74 11.63
N MET A 34 -2.99 3.55 12.65
CA MET A 34 -2.03 3.30 13.73
C MET A 34 -2.77 3.24 15.06
N ALA A 35 -2.63 2.12 15.77
CA ALA A 35 -3.07 1.96 17.15
C ALA A 35 -1.87 1.78 18.07
N VAL A 36 -1.93 2.36 19.27
CA VAL A 36 -0.86 2.30 20.27
C VAL A 36 -1.41 1.69 21.55
N PHE A 37 -0.72 0.68 22.05
CA PHE A 37 -0.98 0.01 23.32
C PHE A 37 0.20 0.31 24.24
N GLU A 38 -0.01 1.19 25.21
CA GLU A 38 1.06 1.70 26.08
C GLU A 38 0.74 1.40 27.54
N GLN A 39 1.74 0.89 28.27
CA GLN A 39 1.77 0.87 29.71
C GLN A 39 3.14 1.43 30.14
N PRO A 40 3.21 2.73 30.50
CA PRO A 40 4.48 3.43 30.66
C PRO A 40 5.42 2.75 31.66
N GLY A 41 6.68 2.57 31.27
CA GLY A 41 7.69 1.88 32.06
C GLY A 41 7.65 0.35 31.96
N GLU A 42 6.63 -0.22 31.31
CA GLU A 42 6.51 -1.67 31.10
C GLU A 42 6.53 -2.05 29.62
N ARG A 43 5.69 -1.44 28.78
CA ARG A 43 5.57 -1.83 27.37
C ARG A 43 5.02 -0.72 26.49
N VAL A 44 5.45 -0.74 25.23
CA VAL A 44 4.86 0.04 24.13
C VAL A 44 4.73 -0.87 22.93
N LEU A 45 3.51 -1.08 22.44
CA LEU A 45 3.22 -1.82 21.22
C LEU A 45 2.47 -0.90 20.25
N VAL A 46 2.85 -0.94 18.98
CA VAL A 46 2.26 -0.14 17.89
C VAL A 46 1.80 -1.10 16.80
N LEU A 47 0.53 -0.99 16.42
CA LEU A 47 -0.10 -1.77 15.38
C LEU A 47 -0.45 -0.86 14.20
N LEU A 48 0.10 -1.15 13.02
CA LEU A 48 -0.29 -0.54 11.76
C LEU A 48 -1.19 -1.49 10.98
N ALA A 49 -2.22 -0.98 10.32
CA ALA A 49 -3.21 -1.79 9.60
C ALA A 49 -3.36 -1.36 8.14
N ALA A 50 -3.47 -2.34 7.23
CA ALA A 50 -3.76 -2.11 5.81
C ALA A 50 -4.68 -3.20 5.24
N GLY A 51 -5.47 -2.83 4.23
CA GLY A 51 -6.42 -3.72 3.57
C GLY A 51 -7.86 -3.23 3.70
N ASN A 52 -8.80 -4.16 3.77
CA ASN A 52 -10.22 -3.86 3.96
C ASN A 52 -10.46 -3.21 5.34
N LEU A 53 -11.05 -2.01 5.35
CA LEU A 53 -11.26 -1.23 6.57
C LEU A 53 -12.08 -2.00 7.61
N ALA A 54 -13.18 -2.62 7.21
CA ALA A 54 -14.06 -3.36 8.12
C ALA A 54 -13.32 -4.54 8.77
N LEU A 55 -12.48 -5.25 8.01
CA LEU A 55 -11.65 -6.34 8.54
C LEU A 55 -10.62 -5.81 9.54
N THR A 56 -9.90 -4.75 9.19
CA THR A 56 -8.87 -4.18 10.07
C THR A 56 -9.44 -3.60 11.37
N GLN A 57 -10.62 -2.97 11.31
CA GLN A 57 -11.34 -2.49 12.49
C GLN A 57 -11.84 -3.66 13.35
N ALA A 58 -12.41 -4.70 12.74
CA ALA A 58 -12.87 -5.87 13.46
C ALA A 58 -11.73 -6.56 14.23
N VAL A 59 -10.56 -6.73 13.60
CA VAL A 59 -9.36 -7.27 14.27
C VAL A 59 -8.94 -6.34 15.41
N THR A 60 -8.88 -5.03 15.17
CA THR A 60 -8.48 -4.06 16.21
C THR A 60 -9.45 -4.06 17.39
N HIS A 61 -10.76 -4.16 17.15
CA HIS A 61 -11.76 -4.26 18.22
C HIS A 61 -11.57 -5.51 19.07
N LEU A 62 -11.31 -6.68 18.46
CA LEU A 62 -11.03 -7.91 19.22
C LEU A 62 -9.77 -7.81 20.09
N LEU A 63 -8.79 -7.00 19.67
CA LEU A 63 -7.55 -6.79 20.44
C LEU A 63 -7.74 -5.83 21.63
N VAL A 64 -8.67 -4.89 21.52
CA VAL A 64 -8.99 -3.92 22.59
C VAL A 64 -10.02 -4.49 23.56
N GLU A 65 -11.02 -5.19 23.05
CA GLU A 65 -12.15 -5.77 23.79
C GLU A 65 -12.22 -7.29 23.53
N PRO A 66 -11.35 -8.08 24.19
CA PRO A 66 -11.35 -9.52 24.02
C PRO A 66 -12.66 -10.14 24.51
N SER A 67 -13.19 -11.11 23.77
CA SER A 67 -14.45 -11.77 24.13
C SER A 67 -14.36 -12.64 25.39
N ASP A 68 -13.17 -13.16 25.71
CA ASP A 68 -12.88 -13.86 26.96
C ASP A 68 -11.98 -12.96 27.83
N PRO A 69 -12.46 -12.50 29.01
CA PRO A 69 -11.68 -11.67 29.94
C PRO A 69 -10.40 -12.34 30.46
N ASN A 70 -10.30 -13.67 30.40
CA ASN A 70 -9.13 -14.42 30.86
C ASN A 70 -8.12 -14.67 29.73
N ALA A 71 -8.45 -14.33 28.48
CA ALA A 71 -7.55 -14.52 27.36
C ALA A 71 -6.34 -13.58 27.47
N PRO A 72 -5.15 -14.02 27.05
CA PRO A 72 -4.00 -13.13 26.88
C PRO A 72 -4.34 -11.93 25.98
N THR A 73 -3.83 -10.75 26.33
CA THR A 73 -4.02 -9.50 25.58
C THR A 73 -2.66 -8.89 25.26
N LEU A 74 -2.65 -7.84 24.43
CA LEU A 74 -1.44 -7.06 24.17
C LEU A 74 -0.85 -6.41 25.44
N TYR A 75 -1.65 -6.29 26.51
CA TYR A 75 -1.23 -5.78 27.82
C TYR A 75 -0.74 -6.87 28.79
N SER A 76 -0.94 -8.16 28.50
CA SER A 76 -0.57 -9.26 29.43
C SER A 76 0.45 -10.26 28.90
N VAL A 77 0.68 -10.30 27.57
CA VAL A 77 1.72 -11.16 26.97
C VAL A 77 3.11 -10.88 27.51
N GLN A 78 3.93 -11.93 27.52
CA GLN A 78 5.30 -11.87 28.02
C GLN A 78 6.30 -11.51 26.94
N THR A 79 6.03 -11.82 25.66
CA THR A 79 6.96 -11.52 24.56
C THR A 79 6.27 -10.86 23.37
N MET A 80 7.04 -10.12 22.56
CA MET A 80 6.50 -9.55 21.32
C MET A 80 6.07 -10.61 20.29
N ALA A 81 6.66 -11.81 20.32
CA ALA A 81 6.24 -12.92 19.46
C ALA A 81 4.87 -13.48 19.87
N GLU A 82 4.58 -13.54 21.17
CA GLU A 82 3.23 -13.83 21.67
C GLU A 82 2.24 -12.73 21.30
N ALA A 83 2.64 -11.46 21.37
CA ALA A 83 1.82 -10.35 20.89
C ALA A 83 1.45 -10.51 19.39
N ALA A 84 2.43 -10.84 18.54
CA ALA A 84 2.20 -11.12 17.12
C ALA A 84 1.26 -12.31 16.90
N ARG A 85 1.36 -13.35 17.75
CA ARG A 85 0.45 -14.50 17.72
C ARG A 85 -0.99 -14.12 18.06
N ILE A 86 -1.21 -13.29 19.08
CA ILE A 86 -2.54 -12.78 19.43
C ILE A 86 -3.15 -12.00 18.27
N VAL A 87 -2.38 -11.12 17.62
CA VAL A 87 -2.86 -10.40 16.42
C VAL A 87 -3.23 -11.40 15.31
N GLY A 88 -2.40 -12.40 15.06
CA GLY A 88 -2.68 -13.46 14.09
C GLY A 88 -3.95 -14.28 14.41
N ASP A 89 -4.18 -14.59 15.69
CA ASP A 89 -5.37 -15.31 16.14
C ASP A 89 -6.63 -14.45 16.00
N ALA A 90 -6.55 -13.15 16.28
CA ALA A 90 -7.64 -12.21 16.00
C ALA A 90 -7.95 -12.11 14.50
N VAL A 91 -6.94 -12.16 13.61
CA VAL A 91 -7.15 -12.22 12.15
C VAL A 91 -7.93 -13.48 11.77
N ARG A 92 -7.54 -14.64 12.31
CA ARG A 92 -8.21 -15.92 12.03
C ARG A 92 -9.65 -15.94 12.54
N GLU A 93 -9.90 -15.32 13.69
CA GLU A 93 -11.22 -15.18 14.27
C GLU A 93 -12.15 -14.38 13.34
N VAL A 94 -11.68 -13.21 12.87
CA VAL A 94 -12.42 -12.40 11.89
C VAL A 94 -12.61 -13.15 10.57
N HIS A 95 -11.58 -13.86 10.09
CA HIS A 95 -11.69 -14.70 8.90
C HIS A 95 -12.78 -15.75 9.04
N ARG A 96 -12.83 -16.46 10.18
CA ARG A 96 -13.85 -17.48 10.46
C ARG A 96 -15.27 -16.90 10.45
N ARG A 97 -15.43 -15.64 10.87
CA ARG A 97 -16.72 -14.94 10.90
C ARG A 97 -17.15 -14.44 9.52
N ASP A 98 -16.25 -13.81 8.77
CA ASP A 98 -16.62 -12.95 7.63
C ASP A 98 -16.21 -13.51 6.25
N ALA A 99 -15.22 -14.41 6.18
CA ALA A 99 -14.62 -14.77 4.89
C ALA A 99 -15.59 -15.48 3.93
N LEU A 100 -16.51 -16.32 4.45
CA LEU A 100 -17.51 -17.00 3.62
C LEU A 100 -18.46 -15.98 2.97
N SER A 101 -19.02 -15.07 3.77
CA SER A 101 -19.92 -14.03 3.28
C SER A 101 -19.22 -13.12 2.27
N LEU A 102 -17.97 -12.71 2.53
CA LEU A 102 -17.20 -11.91 1.58
C LEU A 102 -17.01 -12.64 0.24
N ALA A 103 -16.70 -13.93 0.28
CA ALA A 103 -16.54 -14.73 -0.93
C ALA A 103 -17.85 -14.84 -1.75
N GLU A 104 -19.01 -14.96 -1.10
CA GLU A 104 -20.32 -14.96 -1.77
C GLU A 104 -20.58 -13.65 -2.54
N PHE A 105 -20.05 -12.52 -2.05
CA PHE A 105 -20.10 -11.22 -2.75
C PHE A 105 -18.89 -10.95 -3.66
N SER A 106 -18.04 -11.96 -3.94
CA SER A 106 -16.82 -11.83 -4.74
C SER A 106 -15.84 -10.77 -4.20
N VAL A 107 -15.75 -10.66 -2.87
CA VAL A 107 -14.79 -9.80 -2.17
C VAL A 107 -13.71 -10.65 -1.52
N ASP A 108 -12.45 -10.37 -1.83
CA ASP A 108 -11.32 -11.08 -1.21
C ASP A 108 -11.17 -10.69 0.28
N PHE A 109 -10.89 -11.68 1.13
CA PHE A 109 -10.47 -11.45 2.50
C PHE A 109 -9.03 -10.91 2.50
N ASN A 110 -8.88 -9.59 2.61
CA ASN A 110 -7.58 -8.93 2.52
C ASN A 110 -7.36 -7.97 3.70
N CYS A 111 -6.47 -8.36 4.60
CA CYS A 111 -5.92 -7.49 5.64
C CYS A 111 -4.47 -7.90 5.96
N SER A 112 -3.69 -6.93 6.43
CA SER A 112 -2.30 -7.12 6.84
C SER A 112 -1.95 -6.12 7.92
N PHE A 113 -1.00 -6.49 8.77
CA PHE A 113 -0.62 -5.67 9.91
C PHE A 113 0.90 -5.63 10.07
N ILE A 114 1.40 -4.51 10.59
CA ILE A 114 2.74 -4.42 11.15
C ILE A 114 2.57 -4.23 12.65
N LEU A 115 3.16 -5.12 13.44
CA LEU A 115 3.21 -4.99 14.89
C LEU A 115 4.65 -4.74 15.29
N GLY A 116 4.94 -3.65 15.97
CA GLY A 116 6.26 -3.42 16.54
C GLY A 116 6.17 -2.84 17.93
N GLY A 117 7.24 -2.94 18.69
CA GLY A 117 7.24 -2.44 20.06
C GLY A 117 8.35 -3.02 20.91
N GLN A 118 8.25 -2.75 22.20
CA GLN A 118 9.15 -3.26 23.21
C GLN A 118 8.39 -3.56 24.50
N ILE A 119 8.73 -4.68 25.12
CA ILE A 119 8.33 -5.07 26.47
C ILE A 119 9.57 -4.99 27.35
N PHE A 120 9.42 -4.55 28.60
CA PHE A 120 10.50 -4.39 29.57
C PHE A 120 11.38 -5.64 29.63
N GLY A 121 12.70 -5.42 29.62
CA GLY A 121 13.70 -6.49 29.64
C GLY A 121 13.94 -7.21 28.31
N GLN A 122 13.23 -6.82 27.23
CA GLN A 122 13.44 -7.36 25.88
C GLN A 122 13.85 -6.27 24.89
N PRO A 123 14.56 -6.62 23.81
CA PRO A 123 14.86 -5.65 22.75
C PRO A 123 13.59 -5.24 21.99
N PRO A 124 13.60 -4.08 21.31
CA PRO A 124 12.56 -3.73 20.34
C PRO A 124 12.47 -4.80 19.24
N ARG A 125 11.26 -5.15 18.82
CA ARG A 125 10.99 -6.15 17.78
C ARG A 125 9.89 -5.66 16.83
N LEU A 126 9.91 -6.13 15.59
CA LEU A 126 8.97 -5.74 14.54
C LEU A 126 8.53 -6.97 13.73
N PHE A 127 7.23 -7.09 13.51
CA PHE A 127 6.59 -8.22 12.85
C PHE A 127 5.66 -7.75 11.74
N MET A 128 5.51 -8.59 10.71
CA MET A 128 4.49 -8.43 9.69
C MET A 128 3.54 -9.62 9.74
N ILE A 129 2.25 -9.34 9.95
CA ILE A 129 1.18 -10.33 10.05
C ILE A 129 0.41 -10.35 8.73
N TYR A 130 0.27 -11.53 8.15
CA TYR A 130 -0.44 -11.77 6.89
C TYR A 130 -1.93 -12.06 7.13
N ALA A 131 -2.74 -12.01 6.07
CA ALA A 131 -4.17 -12.32 6.09
C ALA A 131 -4.49 -13.75 6.59
N ALA A 132 -3.53 -14.69 6.51
CA ALA A 132 -3.65 -16.05 7.06
C ALA A 132 -3.34 -16.12 8.58
N GLY A 133 -3.02 -15.00 9.21
CA GLY A 133 -2.68 -14.88 10.63
C GLY A 133 -1.30 -15.41 11.01
N ASN A 134 -0.51 -15.92 10.05
CA ASN A 134 0.91 -16.17 10.26
C ASN A 134 1.71 -14.87 10.15
N PHE A 135 2.96 -14.89 10.60
CA PHE A 135 3.79 -13.69 10.61
C PHE A 135 5.27 -14.00 10.38
N ILE A 136 6.01 -12.98 9.99
CA ILE A 136 7.47 -12.95 9.95
C ILE A 136 7.99 -11.83 10.84
N GLU A 137 9.26 -11.92 11.23
CA GLU A 137 9.95 -10.92 12.04
C GLU A 137 11.04 -10.22 11.22
N SER A 138 11.26 -8.94 11.50
CA SER A 138 12.37 -8.20 10.90
C SER A 138 13.71 -8.76 11.39
N THR A 139 14.75 -8.52 10.60
CA THR A 139 16.11 -8.90 10.96
C THR A 139 17.05 -7.77 10.60
N ARG A 140 18.33 -7.87 10.98
CA ARG A 140 19.33 -6.88 10.55
C ARG A 140 19.52 -6.85 9.02
N VAL A 141 19.18 -7.93 8.31
CA VAL A 141 19.23 -7.99 6.84
C VAL A 141 18.01 -7.33 6.21
N SER A 142 16.86 -7.40 6.89
CA SER A 142 15.60 -6.77 6.46
C SER A 142 15.00 -5.99 7.64
N PRO A 143 15.47 -4.75 7.88
CA PRO A 143 15.15 -3.99 9.08
C PRO A 143 13.80 -3.25 8.98
N TYR A 144 12.97 -3.52 7.98
CA TYR A 144 11.71 -2.81 7.79
C TYR A 144 10.65 -3.69 7.13
N PHE A 145 9.39 -3.32 7.33
CA PHE A 145 8.25 -3.88 6.61
C PHE A 145 7.37 -2.77 6.04
N GLN A 146 6.69 -3.07 4.94
CA GLN A 146 5.71 -2.19 4.31
C GLN A 146 4.43 -2.99 4.04
N ILE A 147 3.28 -2.37 4.25
CA ILE A 147 1.96 -2.93 3.94
C ILE A 147 1.14 -1.93 3.12
N GLY A 148 0.23 -2.45 2.27
CA GLY A 148 -0.53 -1.65 1.30
C GLY A 148 0.25 -1.34 0.02
N GLU A 149 0.12 -0.13 -0.52
CA GLU A 149 0.76 0.36 -1.75
C GLU A 149 2.25 0.68 -1.57
N SER A 150 3.04 -0.35 -1.27
CA SER A 150 4.43 -0.21 -0.81
C SER A 150 5.47 0.03 -1.91
N LYS A 151 5.15 -0.29 -3.17
CA LYS A 151 6.13 -0.36 -4.27
C LYS A 151 6.79 0.98 -4.60
N TYR A 152 6.05 2.08 -4.52
CA TYR A 152 6.52 3.41 -4.93
C TYR A 152 7.58 3.96 -3.96
N GLY A 153 7.35 3.78 -2.67
CA GLY A 153 8.23 4.26 -1.61
C GLY A 153 9.39 3.31 -1.26
N LYS A 154 9.39 2.07 -1.79
CA LYS A 154 10.41 1.07 -1.48
C LYS A 154 11.85 1.46 -1.90
N PRO A 155 12.09 2.03 -3.10
CA PRO A 155 13.46 2.23 -3.59
C PRO A 155 14.30 3.25 -2.80
N ILE A 156 13.69 4.17 -2.04
CA ILE A 156 14.45 5.08 -1.18
C ILE A 156 14.86 4.39 0.13
N ILE A 157 13.99 3.53 0.67
CA ILE A 157 14.28 2.76 1.88
C ILE A 157 15.45 1.81 1.62
N ASP A 158 15.39 1.05 0.51
CA ASP A 158 16.44 0.10 0.11
C ASP A 158 17.82 0.76 -0.09
N ARG A 159 17.86 2.07 -0.39
CA ARG A 159 19.11 2.79 -0.65
C ARG A 159 19.71 3.46 0.58
N VAL A 160 18.88 3.81 1.57
CA VAL A 160 19.29 4.71 2.66
C VAL A 160 19.29 4.01 4.02
N ILE A 161 18.34 3.11 4.27
CA ILE A 161 18.14 2.53 5.60
C ILE A 161 19.05 1.35 5.83
N THR A 162 19.77 1.41 6.94
CA THR A 162 20.60 0.32 7.48
C THR A 162 20.25 0.12 8.96
N PRO A 163 20.60 -1.03 9.57
CA PRO A 163 20.37 -1.24 11.00
C PRO A 163 20.99 -0.18 11.91
N SER A 164 22.12 0.42 11.49
CA SER A 164 22.82 1.47 12.24
C SER A 164 22.32 2.89 11.95
N SER A 165 21.30 3.06 11.11
CA SER A 165 20.77 4.39 10.78
C SER A 165 20.15 5.04 12.04
N PRO A 166 20.44 6.32 12.33
CA PRO A 166 19.81 7.05 13.43
C PRO A 166 18.29 7.16 13.27
N LEU A 167 17.56 7.25 14.39
CA LEU A 167 16.08 7.34 14.37
C LEU A 167 15.56 8.51 13.52
N ASP A 168 16.22 9.66 13.59
CA ASP A 168 15.81 10.84 12.82
C ASP A 168 16.02 10.66 11.30
N GLU A 169 17.03 9.89 10.89
CA GLU A 169 17.24 9.55 9.48
C GLU A 169 16.21 8.52 9.00
N ALA A 170 15.89 7.53 9.83
CA ALA A 170 14.82 6.58 9.55
C ALA A 170 13.47 7.28 9.39
N ALA A 171 13.14 8.23 10.27
CA ALA A 171 11.93 9.05 10.18
C ALA A 171 11.89 9.90 8.90
N LYS A 172 13.00 10.57 8.53
CA LYS A 172 13.10 11.32 7.27
C LYS A 172 12.88 10.41 6.06
N CYS A 173 13.51 9.23 6.05
CA CYS A 173 13.37 8.27 4.95
C CYS A 173 11.93 7.78 4.82
N ALA A 174 11.24 7.48 5.93
CA ALA A 174 9.84 7.10 5.93
C ALA A 174 8.94 8.19 5.31
N LEU A 175 9.19 9.46 5.64
CA LEU A 175 8.45 10.59 5.07
C LEU A 175 8.71 10.77 3.56
N ILE A 176 9.95 10.65 3.10
CA ILE A 176 10.29 10.71 1.66
C ILE A 176 9.69 9.53 0.89
N SER A 177 9.70 8.35 1.50
CA SER A 177 9.03 7.15 0.98
C SER A 177 7.53 7.41 0.80
N MET A 178 6.88 8.03 1.79
CA MET A 178 5.47 8.42 1.72
C MET A 178 5.18 9.50 0.66
N ASP A 179 6.02 10.53 0.52
CA ASP A 179 5.87 11.56 -0.52
C ASP A 179 5.90 10.95 -1.93
N SER A 180 6.83 10.02 -2.17
CA SER A 180 6.94 9.29 -3.44
C SER A 180 5.67 8.50 -3.76
N THR A 181 5.09 7.84 -2.73
CA THR A 181 3.84 7.08 -2.86
C THR A 181 2.64 8.01 -3.09
N LEU A 182 2.49 9.08 -2.32
CA LEU A 182 1.40 10.05 -2.45
C LEU A 182 1.32 10.70 -3.83
N ARG A 183 2.47 11.01 -4.43
CA ARG A 183 2.55 11.59 -5.77
C ARG A 183 2.19 10.61 -6.89
N SER A 184 2.35 9.32 -6.63
CA SER A 184 2.24 8.28 -7.66
C SER A 184 0.98 7.43 -7.54
N ASN A 185 0.28 7.48 -6.40
CA ASN A 185 -0.89 6.66 -6.15
C ASN A 185 -1.92 7.40 -5.27
N LEU A 186 -3.06 7.76 -5.87
CA LEU A 186 -4.13 8.54 -5.21
C LEU A 186 -4.83 7.79 -4.07
N SER A 187 -4.62 6.47 -3.98
CA SER A 187 -5.22 5.62 -2.94
C SER A 187 -4.58 5.79 -1.57
N VAL A 188 -3.45 6.49 -1.50
CA VAL A 188 -2.73 6.89 -0.28
C VAL A 188 -2.98 8.37 -0.05
N GLY A 189 -3.10 8.81 1.21
CA GLY A 189 -3.45 10.20 1.48
C GLY A 189 -3.24 10.66 2.92
N LEU A 190 -3.04 11.98 3.03
CA LEU A 190 -2.97 12.72 4.29
C LEU A 190 -4.31 12.71 5.05
N PRO A 191 -4.30 12.98 6.37
CA PRO A 191 -3.11 13.13 7.23
C PRO A 191 -2.30 11.83 7.39
N LEU A 192 -1.07 11.95 7.87
CA LEU A 192 -0.19 10.84 8.26
C LEU A 192 -0.07 10.81 9.78
N ASP A 193 0.11 9.64 10.35
CA ASP A 193 0.55 9.48 11.73
C ASP A 193 1.98 8.94 11.74
N LEU A 194 2.90 9.67 12.39
CA LEU A 194 4.32 9.32 12.58
C LEU A 194 4.59 9.09 14.06
N LEU A 195 5.15 7.93 14.40
CA LEU A 195 5.62 7.60 15.75
C LEU A 195 7.07 7.16 15.69
N VAL A 196 7.91 7.79 16.52
CA VAL A 196 9.32 7.41 16.70
C VAL A 196 9.50 6.93 18.13
N TYR A 197 9.93 5.68 18.27
CA TYR A 197 10.13 5.01 19.55
C TYR A 197 11.62 4.80 19.81
N GLU A 198 12.11 5.40 20.89
CA GLU A 198 13.49 5.24 21.33
C GLU A 198 13.61 3.97 22.17
N LYS A 199 14.61 3.14 21.85
CA LYS A 199 14.88 1.90 22.57
C LYS A 199 15.00 2.14 24.08
N ASP A 200 14.44 1.23 24.86
CA ASP A 200 14.44 1.22 26.33
C ASP A 200 13.68 2.39 26.99
N SER A 201 13.02 3.26 26.21
CA SER A 201 12.21 4.35 26.77
C SER A 201 10.90 3.87 27.42
N LEU A 202 10.35 2.76 26.91
CA LEU A 202 9.09 2.12 27.38
C LEU A 202 7.92 3.10 27.57
N ARG A 203 7.90 4.16 26.77
CA ARG A 203 6.80 5.12 26.67
C ARG A 203 6.84 5.84 25.33
N VAL A 204 5.73 6.38 24.87
CA VAL A 204 5.68 7.23 23.68
C VAL A 204 6.20 8.62 24.02
N THR A 205 7.25 9.04 23.31
CA THR A 205 7.86 10.38 23.48
C THR A 205 7.76 11.26 22.24
N ARG A 206 7.68 10.66 21.05
CA ARG A 206 7.65 11.38 19.76
C ARG A 206 6.51 10.86 18.90
N PHE A 207 5.45 11.66 18.78
CA PHE A 207 4.30 11.40 17.92
C PHE A 207 3.91 12.68 17.18
N ALA A 208 3.56 12.57 15.89
CA ALA A 208 3.07 13.69 15.11
C ALA A 208 2.00 13.22 14.11
N THR A 209 0.91 13.98 14.02
CA THR A 209 -0.02 13.89 12.89
C THR A 209 0.35 14.96 11.87
N LEU A 210 0.68 14.55 10.65
CA LEU A 210 1.14 15.42 9.58
C LEU A 210 0.08 15.57 8.50
N ASP A 211 -0.36 16.80 8.28
CA ASP A 211 -1.33 17.17 7.25
C ASP A 211 -0.71 18.11 6.20
N ASN A 212 -1.56 18.67 5.32
CA ASN A 212 -1.12 19.64 4.31
C ASN A 212 -0.53 20.92 4.91
N ASN A 213 -0.82 21.26 6.16
CA ASN A 213 -0.41 22.50 6.82
C ASN A 213 0.85 22.31 7.70
N SER A 214 1.33 21.08 7.81
CA SER A 214 2.47 20.74 8.64
C SER A 214 3.76 21.32 8.07
N ALA A 215 4.31 22.34 8.73
CA ALA A 215 5.47 23.10 8.25
C ALA A 215 6.68 22.22 7.92
N TYR A 216 6.99 21.25 8.78
CA TYR A 216 8.08 20.30 8.54
C TYR A 216 7.82 19.41 7.31
N TYR A 217 6.60 18.93 7.14
CA TYR A 217 6.22 18.06 6.02
C TYR A 217 6.28 18.80 4.68
N GLN A 218 5.81 20.05 4.63
CA GLN A 218 5.97 20.89 3.43
C GLN A 218 7.45 21.15 3.13
N MET A 219 8.24 21.47 4.15
CA MET A 219 9.66 21.76 4.02
C MET A 219 10.44 20.57 3.46
N ILE A 220 10.30 19.36 4.04
CA ILE A 220 11.04 18.18 3.59
C ILE A 220 10.67 17.81 2.14
N ASN A 221 9.39 17.87 1.77
CA ASN A 221 8.94 17.53 0.42
C ASN A 221 9.45 18.53 -0.63
N LYS A 222 9.41 19.83 -0.30
CA LYS A 222 9.95 20.88 -1.17
C LYS A 222 11.46 20.71 -1.35
N THR A 223 12.21 20.61 -0.26
CA THR A 223 13.66 20.48 -0.29
C THR A 223 14.11 19.21 -1.01
N TRP A 224 13.46 18.07 -0.76
CA TRP A 224 13.77 16.82 -1.44
C TRP A 224 13.55 16.92 -2.96
N GLY A 225 12.39 17.44 -3.38
CA GLY A 225 12.07 17.59 -4.80
C GLY A 225 13.00 18.56 -5.54
N GLU A 226 13.40 19.66 -4.90
CA GLU A 226 14.36 20.61 -5.47
C GLU A 226 15.76 19.99 -5.63
N ARG A 227 16.27 19.33 -4.58
CA ARG A 227 17.59 18.69 -4.60
C ARG A 227 17.67 17.52 -5.56
N LEU A 228 16.60 16.72 -5.68
CA LEU A 228 16.57 15.60 -6.62
C LEU A 228 16.65 16.09 -8.08
N ARG A 229 15.94 17.17 -8.43
CA ARG A 229 16.04 17.77 -9.78
C ARG A 229 17.41 18.37 -10.04
N GLN A 230 18.00 19.03 -9.04
CA GLN A 230 19.36 19.56 -9.14
C GLN A 230 20.36 18.44 -9.45
N LEU A 231 20.38 17.39 -8.61
CA LEU A 231 21.28 16.24 -8.79
C LEU A 231 21.05 15.55 -10.14
N PHE A 232 19.80 15.40 -10.58
CA PHE A 232 19.50 14.82 -11.89
C PHE A 232 20.09 15.64 -13.04
N GLY A 233 20.05 16.97 -12.95
CA GLY A 233 20.64 17.86 -13.96
C GLY A 233 22.17 17.88 -13.96
N GLU A 234 22.81 17.45 -12.87
CA GLU A 234 24.26 17.31 -12.74
C GLU A 234 24.78 15.99 -13.34
N ILE A 235 23.90 15.02 -13.62
CA ILE A 235 24.26 13.74 -14.26
C ILE A 235 24.62 14.00 -15.73
N PRO A 236 25.79 13.53 -16.21
CA PRO A 236 26.16 13.66 -17.62
C PRO A 236 25.12 13.03 -18.57
N ASN A 237 24.91 13.69 -19.70
CA ASN A 237 24.03 13.17 -20.75
C ASN A 237 24.48 11.76 -21.20
N PRO A 238 23.54 10.86 -21.56
CA PRO A 238 23.89 9.57 -22.13
C PRO A 238 24.78 9.71 -23.37
N SER A 239 25.81 8.87 -23.46
CA SER A 239 26.52 8.67 -24.72
C SER A 239 25.71 7.75 -25.63
N TRP A 240 25.60 8.13 -26.89
CA TRP A 240 24.93 7.34 -27.91
C TRP A 240 25.96 6.55 -28.71
N THR A 241 25.61 5.34 -29.13
CA THR A 241 26.42 4.57 -30.07
C THR A 241 26.33 5.19 -31.46
N GLU A 242 27.36 4.98 -32.28
CA GLU A 242 27.36 5.40 -33.68
C GLU A 242 26.17 4.78 -34.43
N LEU A 243 25.54 5.58 -35.30
CA LEU A 243 24.32 5.20 -36.02
C LEU A 243 24.50 3.95 -36.90
N ASP A 244 25.73 3.67 -37.33
CA ASP A 244 26.09 2.48 -38.12
C ASP A 244 25.90 1.16 -37.36
N ASN A 245 25.84 1.21 -36.01
CA ASN A 245 25.63 0.04 -35.15
C ASN A 245 24.18 -0.14 -34.70
N VAL A 246 23.25 0.67 -35.23
CA VAL A 246 21.82 0.49 -34.94
C VAL A 246 21.37 -0.86 -35.52
N PRO A 247 20.77 -1.77 -34.72
CA PRO A 247 20.33 -3.07 -35.19
C PRO A 247 19.05 -2.93 -36.04
N LEU A 248 19.22 -2.48 -37.27
CA LEU A 248 18.14 -2.35 -38.25
C LEU A 248 17.70 -3.74 -38.70
N ARG A 249 16.42 -4.08 -38.48
CA ARG A 249 15.83 -5.25 -39.11
C ARG A 249 15.65 -4.94 -40.61
N PRO A 250 16.10 -5.83 -41.51
CA PRO A 250 15.81 -5.68 -42.93
C PRO A 250 14.30 -5.57 -43.12
N ARG A 251 13.87 -4.61 -43.93
CA ARG A 251 12.49 -4.54 -44.38
C ARG A 251 12.24 -5.78 -45.26
N GLU A 252 11.43 -6.72 -44.77
CA GLU A 252 10.96 -7.84 -45.60
C GLU A 252 10.21 -7.28 -46.81
N THR A 253 10.82 -7.36 -47.99
CA THR A 253 10.23 -6.90 -49.26
C THR A 253 9.24 -7.91 -49.84
N ARG A 254 9.11 -9.09 -49.24
CA ARG A 254 8.07 -10.06 -49.58
C ARG A 254 7.00 -10.08 -48.50
N SER A 255 5.86 -9.47 -48.82
CA SER A 255 4.60 -9.90 -48.23
C SER A 255 4.39 -11.37 -48.62
N THR A 256 4.68 -12.29 -47.71
CA THR A 256 4.19 -13.68 -47.77
C THR A 256 2.78 -13.79 -47.23
N VAL A 257 2.05 -12.67 -47.08
CA VAL A 257 0.60 -12.75 -46.91
C VAL A 257 0.08 -13.39 -48.21
N PRO A 258 -0.48 -14.61 -48.15
CA PRO A 258 -1.12 -15.18 -49.32
C PRO A 258 -2.16 -14.17 -49.77
N ARG A 259 -2.08 -13.69 -51.01
CA ARG A 259 -3.21 -12.99 -51.61
C ARG A 259 -4.36 -13.99 -51.57
N LEU A 260 -5.33 -13.78 -50.68
CA LEU A 260 -6.61 -14.45 -50.74
C LEU A 260 -7.19 -14.14 -52.11
N VAL A 261 -7.10 -15.09 -53.03
CA VAL A 261 -7.82 -15.05 -54.29
C VAL A 261 -9.29 -15.21 -53.89
N ILE A 262 -10.14 -14.30 -54.36
CA ILE A 262 -11.58 -14.26 -54.06
C ILE A 262 -12.32 -15.56 -54.47
N GLY A 263 -11.64 -16.55 -55.07
CA GLY A 263 -12.18 -17.84 -55.47
C GLY A 263 -12.33 -18.89 -54.36
N ASP A 264 -11.69 -18.72 -53.20
CA ASP A 264 -11.69 -19.77 -52.14
C ASP A 264 -12.54 -19.42 -50.90
N LEU A 265 -13.33 -18.34 -50.96
CA LEU A 265 -14.32 -18.05 -49.91
C LEU A 265 -15.60 -18.85 -50.22
N PRO A 266 -16.13 -19.66 -49.28
CA PRO A 266 -17.50 -20.17 -49.40
C PRO A 266 -18.43 -18.96 -49.52
N CYS A 267 -19.25 -18.91 -50.57
CA CYS A 267 -20.29 -17.88 -50.73
C CYS A 267 -21.08 -17.75 -49.41
N PRO A 268 -21.11 -16.58 -48.77
CA PRO A 268 -22.08 -16.33 -47.72
C PRO A 268 -23.45 -16.35 -48.39
N GLY A 269 -24.34 -17.22 -47.92
CA GLY A 269 -25.76 -17.16 -48.24
C GLY A 269 -26.29 -15.74 -48.03
N ALA A 270 -27.27 -15.38 -48.86
CA ALA A 270 -27.86 -14.05 -48.95
C ALA A 270 -28.06 -13.37 -47.57
N PRO A 271 -27.67 -12.09 -47.42
CA PRO A 271 -27.91 -11.37 -46.18
C PRO A 271 -29.43 -11.16 -45.98
N ALA A 272 -29.93 -11.50 -44.79
CA ALA A 272 -31.26 -11.11 -44.36
C ALA A 272 -31.34 -9.58 -44.30
N GLN A 273 -32.12 -8.98 -45.21
CA GLN A 273 -32.45 -7.57 -45.19
C GLN A 273 -33.33 -7.26 -43.96
N THR A 274 -32.78 -6.55 -42.99
CA THR A 274 -33.59 -5.87 -41.97
C THR A 274 -34.09 -4.55 -42.58
N LEU A 275 -35.39 -4.47 -42.86
CA LEU A 275 -36.06 -3.26 -43.32
C LEU A 275 -35.96 -2.15 -42.26
N ALA A 276 -35.29 -1.05 -42.60
CA ALA A 276 -35.60 0.26 -42.04
C ALA A 276 -36.73 0.87 -42.88
N GLN A 277 -37.86 1.19 -42.22
CA GLN A 277 -38.97 1.90 -42.83
C GLN A 277 -38.60 3.36 -43.02
N ASP A 278 -38.60 3.83 -44.28
CA ASP A 278 -38.91 5.21 -44.61
C ASP A 278 -40.08 5.18 -45.60
N VAL A 279 -41.18 5.77 -45.18
CA VAL A 279 -42.43 5.90 -45.92
C VAL A 279 -42.38 7.19 -46.70
N GLU A 280 -42.23 7.11 -48.02
CA GLU A 280 -42.79 8.11 -48.94
C GLU A 280 -43.27 7.41 -50.22
N SER A 281 -44.57 7.53 -50.52
CA SER A 281 -45.00 7.96 -51.85
C SER A 281 -46.53 8.17 -51.96
N ASN A 282 -46.86 9.39 -52.37
CA ASN A 282 -47.82 9.78 -53.41
C ASN A 282 -49.33 9.53 -53.26
N GLY A 283 -50.08 10.62 -53.50
CA GLY A 283 -51.35 10.53 -54.20
C GLY A 283 -52.21 11.81 -54.20
N ASN A 284 -52.21 12.49 -55.36
CA ASN A 284 -53.30 13.29 -55.94
C ASN A 284 -53.60 14.74 -55.49
N ALA A 285 -53.49 15.63 -56.48
CA ALA A 285 -54.25 16.87 -56.63
C ALA A 285 -55.77 16.57 -56.87
N PRO A 286 -56.71 17.54 -56.76
CA PRO A 286 -56.83 18.60 -57.77
C PRO A 286 -57.37 19.98 -57.29
N HIS A 287 -57.09 20.98 -58.14
CA HIS A 287 -57.88 22.16 -58.57
C HIS A 287 -58.66 23.10 -57.64
N GLN A 288 -58.43 24.39 -57.97
CA GLN A 288 -59.10 25.68 -57.69
C GLN A 288 -58.76 26.40 -56.38
#